data_AF-F6ZJ12-F1
#
_entry.id   AF-F6ZJ12-F1
#
_cell.length_a   1.000
_cell.length_b   1.000
_cell.length_c   1.000
_cell.angle_alpha   90.00
_cell.angle_beta   90.00
_cell.angle_gamma   90.00
#
_symmetry.space_group_name_H-M   'P 1'
#
loop_
_entity.id
_entity.type
_entity.pdbx_description
1 polymer ?
#
loop_
_entity_poly.entity_id
_entity_poly.type
_entity_poly.pdbx_seq_one_letter_code
_entity_poly.pdbx_strand_id
1 'polypeptide(L)'
;MNVPMYNAIRRCIPFASMVLGYIVFVKKPSALVFTSIMVVTSGTAIAAFGDLQFDLKSYLYGISSVLLMGLHLIVLQYNGTKKKLSALNQLYVNSINCIPIFGILFAVNFHKLMEYEHLSEAQFIISFMAVTGCGCLLNYTMFLCTTTNSALTTTCVGVIKSGFTTVIGMFLLGGVEPTVYFITGQIINFSGGMLYSYAKYRENIVLLYKPQTNGA
;
A
#
# COMPACT_ATOMS: atom_id res chain seq x y z
N MET A 1 19.19 4.42 4.51
CA MET A 1 17.98 4.64 5.35
C MET A 1 17.64 3.37 6.12
N ASN A 2 17.27 3.51 7.40
CA ASN A 2 16.86 2.39 8.24
C ASN A 2 15.49 1.85 7.81
N VAL A 3 15.23 0.55 8.05
CA VAL A 3 13.97 -0.13 7.69
C VAL A 3 12.71 0.58 8.26
N PRO A 4 12.72 1.07 9.52
CA PRO A 4 11.57 1.79 10.08
C PRO A 4 11.29 3.12 9.37
N MET A 5 12.32 3.88 9.01
CA MET A 5 12.16 5.14 8.28
C MET A 5 11.61 4.92 6.86
N TYR A 6 12.04 3.86 6.15
CA TYR A 6 11.43 3.49 4.87
C TYR A 6 9.93 3.20 5.02
N ASN A 7 9.56 2.44 6.06
CA ASN A 7 8.17 2.12 6.34
C ASN A 7 7.35 3.37 6.71
N ALA A 8 7.94 4.34 7.40
CA ALA A 8 7.31 5.62 7.69
C ALA A 8 7.00 6.39 6.40
N ILE A 9 7.98 6.53 5.50
CA ILE A 9 7.76 7.20 4.20
C ILE A 9 6.64 6.50 3.41
N ARG A 10 6.61 5.16 3.38
CA ARG A 10 5.54 4.41 2.71
C ARG A 10 4.15 4.61 3.31
N ARG A 11 4.02 4.97 4.59
CA ARG A 11 2.71 5.27 5.18
C ARG A 11 2.12 6.59 4.67
N CYS A 12 2.90 7.42 3.97
CA CYS A 12 2.42 8.61 3.27
C CYS A 12 1.80 8.32 1.88
N ILE A 13 1.76 7.06 1.42
CA ILE A 13 1.15 6.69 0.14
C ILE A 13 -0.31 7.17 0.00
N PRO A 14 -1.20 7.09 1.02
CA PRO A 14 -2.57 7.60 0.89
C PRO A 14 -2.64 9.09 0.54
N PHE A 15 -1.74 9.90 1.07
CA PHE A 15 -1.65 11.33 0.74
C PHE A 15 -1.24 11.54 -0.72
N ALA A 16 -0.19 10.85 -1.17
CA ALA A 16 0.26 10.91 -2.56
C ALA A 16 -0.84 10.44 -3.53
N SER A 17 -1.51 9.33 -3.22
CA SER A 17 -2.63 8.80 -4.01
C SER A 17 -3.85 9.74 -4.03
N MET A 18 -4.11 10.49 -2.96
CA MET A 18 -5.16 11.50 -2.94
C MET A 18 -4.85 12.65 -3.90
N VAL A 19 -3.64 13.20 -3.85
CA VAL A 19 -3.20 14.30 -4.72
C VAL A 19 -3.24 13.87 -6.20
N LEU A 20 -2.65 12.71 -6.51
CA LEU A 20 -2.65 12.16 -7.87
C LEU A 20 -4.07 11.83 -8.34
N GLY A 21 -4.91 11.27 -7.47
CA GLY A 21 -6.31 10.96 -7.80
C GLY A 21 -7.14 12.21 -8.08
N TYR A 22 -6.89 13.31 -7.36
CA TYR A 22 -7.53 14.59 -7.65
C TYR A 22 -7.14 15.12 -9.04
N ILE A 23 -5.86 15.03 -9.41
CA ILE A 23 -5.36 15.48 -10.72
C ILE A 23 -5.97 14.64 -11.85
N VAL A 24 -5.98 13.31 -11.72
CA VAL A 24 -6.40 12.40 -12.80
C VAL A 24 -7.91 12.29 -12.97
N PHE A 25 -8.67 12.24 -11.88
CA PHE A 25 -10.13 12.04 -11.94
C PHE A 25 -10.93 13.35 -11.80
N VAL A 26 -10.29 14.48 -11.45
CA VAL A 26 -10.89 15.81 -11.27
C VAL A 26 -12.13 15.77 -10.37
N LYS A 27 -12.15 14.86 -9.39
CA LYS A 27 -13.21 14.74 -8.39
C LYS A 27 -12.67 15.22 -7.05
N LYS A 28 -13.32 16.24 -6.48
CA LYS A 28 -12.99 16.74 -5.14
C LYS A 28 -13.31 15.67 -4.09
N PRO A 29 -12.33 15.25 -3.27
CA PRO A 29 -12.63 14.40 -2.13
C PRO A 29 -13.52 15.16 -1.14
N SER A 30 -14.42 14.45 -0.46
CA SER A 30 -15.21 15.04 0.63
C SER A 30 -14.29 15.54 1.75
N ALA A 31 -14.73 16.57 2.46
CA ALA A 31 -14.02 17.11 3.62
C ALA A 31 -13.71 16.02 4.67
N LEU A 32 -14.59 15.01 4.81
CA LEU A 32 -14.39 13.90 5.75
C LEU A 32 -13.28 12.94 5.29
N VAL A 33 -13.17 12.71 3.99
CA VAL A 33 -12.07 11.92 3.39
C VAL A 33 -10.74 12.65 3.53
N PHE A 34 -10.72 13.96 3.23
CA PHE A 34 -9.52 14.79 3.35
C PHE A 34 -8.99 14.83 4.79
N THR A 35 -9.87 15.11 5.76
CA THR A 35 -9.51 15.14 7.19
C THR A 35 -8.96 13.79 7.66
N SER A 36 -9.54 12.67 7.23
CA SER A 36 -9.04 11.33 7.56
C SER A 36 -7.60 11.10 7.08
N ILE A 37 -7.28 11.54 5.85
CA ILE A 37 -5.94 11.39 5.27
C ILE A 37 -4.92 12.29 5.97
N MET A 38 -5.33 13.49 6.38
CA MET A 38 -4.49 14.36 7.19
C MET A 38 -4.17 13.73 8.55
N VAL A 39 -5.13 13.05 9.19
CA VAL A 39 -4.91 12.29 10.44
C VAL A 39 -3.93 11.12 10.24
N VAL A 40 -4.06 10.37 9.14
CA VAL A 40 -3.10 9.30 8.80
C VAL A 40 -1.69 9.89 8.59
N THR A 41 -1.60 11.02 7.89
CA THR A 41 -0.31 11.66 7.59
C THR A 41 0.36 12.19 8.86
N SER A 42 -0.41 12.79 9.79
CA SER A 42 0.13 13.25 11.07
C SER A 42 0.57 12.09 11.98
N GLY A 43 -0.19 10.99 12.04
CA GLY A 43 0.22 9.78 12.76
C GLY A 43 1.51 9.18 12.21
N THR A 44 1.70 9.25 10.89
CA THR A 44 2.94 8.83 10.23
C THR A 44 4.12 9.74 10.57
N ALA A 45 3.91 11.07 10.58
CA ALA A 45 4.95 12.01 10.98
C ALA A 45 5.41 11.76 12.43
N ILE A 46 4.45 11.58 13.36
CA ILE A 46 4.74 11.27 14.78
C ILE A 46 5.53 9.96 14.91
N ALA A 47 5.16 8.92 14.17
CA ALA A 47 5.90 7.66 14.16
C ALA A 47 7.33 7.80 13.61
N ALA A 48 7.53 8.70 12.64
CA ALA A 48 8.83 8.94 12.01
C ALA A 48 9.79 9.77 12.88
N PHE A 49 9.26 10.62 13.77
CA PHE A 49 10.07 11.53 14.60
C PHE A 49 11.09 10.81 15.50
N GLY A 50 10.83 9.55 15.87
CA GLY A 50 11.70 8.78 16.76
C GLY A 50 12.95 8.16 16.12
N ASP A 51 13.07 8.10 14.78
CA ASP A 51 14.14 7.36 14.08
C ASP A 51 14.71 8.14 12.87
N LEU A 52 14.84 9.46 13.00
CA LEU A 52 15.37 10.35 11.95
C LEU A 52 16.89 10.22 11.81
N GLN A 53 17.31 9.49 10.78
CA GLN A 53 18.68 9.51 10.26
C GLN A 53 18.69 10.34 8.96
N PHE A 54 19.39 11.48 8.95
CA PHE A 54 19.38 12.40 7.81
C PHE A 54 20.34 11.97 6.69
N ASP A 55 19.85 11.19 5.72
CA ASP A 55 20.52 10.94 4.43
C ASP A 55 19.63 11.37 3.26
N LEU A 56 19.96 12.53 2.66
CA LEU A 56 19.18 13.16 1.59
C LEU A 56 18.94 12.23 0.39
N LYS A 57 19.93 11.42 -0.01
CA LYS A 57 19.79 10.51 -1.15
C LYS A 57 18.71 9.46 -0.88
N SER A 58 18.73 8.85 0.31
CA SER A 58 17.72 7.88 0.70
C SER A 58 16.30 8.48 0.74
N TYR A 59 16.14 9.72 1.18
CA TYR A 59 14.82 10.38 1.19
C TYR A 59 14.29 10.63 -0.22
N LEU A 60 15.13 11.05 -1.17
CA LEU A 60 14.72 11.25 -2.56
C LEU A 60 14.23 9.95 -3.20
N TYR A 61 14.92 8.84 -2.96
CA TYR A 61 14.46 7.51 -3.39
C TYR A 61 13.16 7.09 -2.69
N GLY A 62 13.02 7.39 -1.40
CA GLY A 62 11.78 7.10 -0.65
C GLY A 62 10.57 7.87 -1.20
N ILE A 63 10.71 9.17 -1.43
CA ILE A 63 9.64 10.02 -1.96
C ILE A 63 9.27 9.59 -3.38
N SER A 64 10.26 9.36 -4.25
CA SER A 64 9.99 8.89 -5.61
C SER A 64 9.29 7.52 -5.62
N SER A 65 9.68 6.59 -4.75
CA SER A 65 8.99 5.31 -4.56
C SER A 65 7.52 5.48 -4.18
N VAL A 66 7.22 6.39 -3.24
CA VAL A 66 5.84 6.67 -2.81
C VAL A 66 5.01 7.26 -3.96
N LEU A 67 5.58 8.18 -4.73
CA LEU A 67 4.90 8.77 -5.89
C LEU A 67 4.63 7.73 -6.98
N LEU A 68 5.63 6.92 -7.32
CA LEU A 68 5.49 5.84 -8.30
C LEU A 68 4.44 4.82 -7.87
N MET A 69 4.43 4.46 -6.58
CA MET A 69 3.43 3.55 -6.02
C MET A 69 2.03 4.17 -6.09
N GLY A 70 1.89 5.45 -5.73
CA GLY A 70 0.62 6.17 -5.83
C GLY A 70 0.12 6.23 -7.28
N LEU A 71 1.02 6.51 -8.23
CA LEU A 71 0.71 6.53 -9.66
C LEU A 71 0.29 5.16 -10.18
N HIS A 72 1.00 4.10 -9.78
CA HIS A 72 0.65 2.72 -10.15
C HIS A 72 -0.79 2.38 -9.73
N LEU A 73 -1.18 2.70 -8.48
CA LEU A 73 -2.54 2.45 -8.01
C LEU A 73 -3.59 3.27 -8.78
N ILE A 74 -3.28 4.52 -9.13
CA ILE A 74 -4.18 5.38 -9.91
C ILE A 74 -4.35 4.85 -11.33
N VAL A 75 -3.29 4.41 -11.99
CA VAL A 75 -3.34 3.77 -13.31
C VAL A 75 -4.16 2.47 -13.26
N LEU A 76 -4.00 1.68 -12.20
CA LEU A 76 -4.76 0.44 -11.98
C LEU A 76 -6.26 0.75 -11.79
N GLN A 77 -6.59 1.73 -10.96
CA GLN A 77 -7.97 2.22 -10.82
C GLN A 77 -8.53 2.76 -12.14
N TYR A 78 -7.74 3.51 -12.90
CA TYR A 78 -8.13 4.06 -14.19
C TYR A 78 -8.44 2.94 -15.20
N ASN A 79 -7.57 1.95 -15.30
CA ASN A 79 -7.77 0.78 -16.17
C ASN A 79 -8.99 -0.04 -15.76
N GLY A 80 -9.26 -0.19 -14.45
CA GLY A 80 -10.45 -0.89 -13.95
C GLY A 80 -11.75 -0.15 -14.25
N THR A 81 -11.77 1.17 -14.11
CA THR A 81 -13.00 1.97 -14.24
C THR A 81 -13.28 2.42 -15.68
N LYS A 82 -12.27 2.87 -16.42
CA LYS A 82 -12.44 3.40 -17.79
C LYS A 82 -12.32 2.33 -18.86
N LYS A 83 -11.33 1.44 -18.76
CA LYS A 83 -11.12 0.35 -19.73
C LYS A 83 -11.89 -0.93 -19.36
N LYS A 84 -12.56 -0.97 -18.19
CA LYS A 84 -13.30 -2.12 -17.65
C LYS A 84 -12.49 -3.42 -17.65
N LEU A 85 -11.17 -3.31 -17.47
CA LEU A 85 -10.28 -4.47 -17.43
C LEU A 85 -10.44 -5.19 -16.11
N SER A 86 -10.67 -6.51 -16.17
CA SER A 86 -10.71 -7.37 -14.97
C SER A 86 -9.39 -7.30 -14.20
N ALA A 87 -9.45 -7.47 -12.87
CA ALA A 87 -8.28 -7.47 -11.99
C ALA A 87 -7.25 -8.54 -12.40
N LEU A 88 -7.71 -9.71 -12.86
CA LEU A 88 -6.84 -10.77 -13.37
C LEU A 88 -6.07 -10.34 -14.62
N ASN A 89 -6.73 -9.67 -15.56
CA ASN A 89 -6.08 -9.21 -16.80
C ASN A 89 -5.03 -8.15 -16.50
N GLN A 90 -5.30 -7.26 -15.54
CA GLN A 90 -4.33 -6.26 -15.11
C GLN A 90 -3.12 -6.89 -14.41
N LEU A 91 -3.37 -7.88 -13.55
CA LEU A 91 -2.31 -8.64 -12.89
C LEU A 91 -1.46 -9.41 -13.92
N TYR A 92 -2.08 -10.04 -14.91
CA TYR A 92 -1.38 -10.75 -15.99
C TYR A 92 -0.47 -9.82 -16.79
N VAL A 93 -0.97 -8.65 -17.19
CA VAL A 93 -0.16 -7.63 -17.87
C VAL A 93 0.99 -7.16 -16.98
N ASN A 94 0.73 -6.90 -15.70
CA ASN A 94 1.79 -6.53 -14.75
C ASN A 94 2.87 -7.61 -14.66
N SER A 95 2.48 -8.88 -14.54
CA SER A 95 3.41 -10.01 -14.48
C SER A 95 4.28 -10.09 -15.73
N ILE A 96 3.70 -9.97 -16.93
CA ILE A 96 4.48 -10.00 -18.19
C ILE A 96 5.52 -8.88 -18.22
N ASN A 97 5.16 -7.67 -17.80
CA ASN A 97 6.09 -6.54 -17.76
C ASN A 97 7.22 -6.75 -16.74
N CYS A 98 6.97 -7.49 -15.65
CA CYS A 98 7.98 -7.79 -14.65
C CYS A 98 8.96 -8.91 -15.05
N ILE A 99 8.55 -9.86 -15.91
CA ILE A 99 9.40 -10.98 -16.36
C ILE A 99 10.78 -10.53 -16.89
N PRO A 100 10.92 -9.56 -17.82
CA PRO A 100 12.24 -9.19 -18.34
C PRO A 100 13.14 -8.58 -17.25
N ILE A 101 12.57 -7.81 -16.33
CA ILE A 101 13.31 -7.19 -15.23
C ILE A 101 13.81 -8.27 -14.27
N PHE A 102 12.93 -9.19 -13.86
CA PHE A 102 13.31 -10.30 -12.99
C PHE A 102 14.28 -11.27 -13.68
N GLY A 103 14.17 -11.47 -14.99
CA GLY A 103 15.09 -12.29 -15.77
C GLY A 103 16.51 -11.73 -15.77
N ILE A 104 16.66 -10.41 -15.95
CA ILE A 104 17.97 -9.74 -15.85
C ILE A 104 18.53 -9.84 -14.43
N LEU A 105 17.70 -9.58 -13.41
CA LEU A 105 18.12 -9.70 -12.01
C LEU A 105 18.56 -11.12 -11.65
N PHE A 106 17.86 -12.13 -12.17
CA PHE A 106 18.22 -13.54 -12.02
C PHE A 106 19.58 -13.83 -12.67
N ALA A 107 19.80 -13.36 -13.90
CA ALA A 107 21.07 -13.56 -14.60
C ALA A 107 22.26 -12.95 -13.84
N VAL A 108 22.10 -11.75 -13.29
CA VAL A 108 23.16 -11.06 -12.52
C VAL A 108 23.48 -11.76 -11.20
N ASN A 109 22.47 -12.35 -10.54
CA ASN A 109 22.63 -12.95 -9.21
C ASN A 109 22.72 -14.49 -9.25
N PHE A 110 22.76 -15.09 -10.44
CA PHE A 110 22.76 -16.55 -10.62
C PHE A 110 23.90 -17.24 -9.84
N HIS A 111 25.07 -16.63 -9.82
CA HIS A 111 26.23 -17.19 -9.11
C HIS A 111 25.99 -17.27 -7.60
N LYS A 112 25.46 -16.19 -6.99
CA LYS A 112 25.12 -16.14 -5.56
C LYS A 112 23.99 -17.10 -5.18
N LEU A 113 23.10 -17.40 -6.13
CA LEU A 113 22.03 -18.37 -5.94
C LEU A 113 22.64 -19.77 -5.78
N MET A 114 23.56 -20.16 -6.66
CA MET A 114 24.22 -21.48 -6.61
C MET A 114 25.06 -21.69 -5.35
N GLU A 115 25.57 -20.61 -4.75
CA GLU A 115 26.33 -20.64 -3.49
C GLU A 115 25.44 -20.77 -2.24
N TYR A 116 24.12 -20.61 -2.38
CA TYR A 116 23.21 -20.69 -1.23
C TYR A 116 22.96 -22.15 -0.82
N GLU A 117 23.60 -22.55 0.28
CA GLU A 117 23.65 -23.92 0.79
C GLU A 117 22.26 -24.53 1.09
N HIS A 118 21.28 -23.71 1.47
CA HIS A 118 19.96 -24.19 1.90
C HIS A 118 18.94 -24.27 0.73
N LEU A 119 19.36 -24.09 -0.53
CA LEU A 119 18.44 -24.12 -1.68
C LEU A 119 17.70 -25.45 -1.83
N SER A 120 18.37 -26.55 -1.50
CA SER A 120 17.82 -27.90 -1.67
C SER A 120 17.07 -28.41 -0.44
N GLU A 121 17.01 -27.63 0.64
CA GLU A 121 16.31 -28.05 1.85
C GLU A 121 14.80 -28.01 1.66
N ALA A 122 14.13 -29.12 2.02
CA ALA A 122 12.68 -29.24 1.89
C ALA A 122 11.92 -28.16 2.69
N GLN A 123 12.43 -27.78 3.87
CA GLN A 123 11.83 -26.73 4.70
C GLN A 123 11.86 -25.36 4.01
N PHE A 124 12.97 -25.04 3.34
CA PHE A 124 13.12 -23.81 2.58
C PHE A 124 12.16 -23.80 1.39
N ILE A 125 12.11 -24.87 0.60
CA ILE A 125 11.24 -24.97 -0.58
C ILE A 125 9.76 -24.86 -0.19
N ILE A 126 9.32 -25.57 0.86
CA ILE A 126 7.93 -25.52 1.32
C ILE A 126 7.57 -24.10 1.79
N SER A 127 8.43 -23.47 2.60
CA SER A 127 8.21 -22.09 3.08
C SER A 127 8.20 -21.09 1.93
N PHE A 128 9.09 -21.27 0.96
CA PHE A 128 9.19 -20.44 -0.25
C PHE A 128 7.93 -20.55 -1.13
N MET A 129 7.42 -21.77 -1.34
CA MET A 129 6.17 -21.99 -2.08
C MET A 129 4.97 -21.40 -1.34
N ALA A 130 4.91 -21.57 -0.02
CA ALA A 130 3.84 -21.02 0.81
C ALA A 130 3.81 -19.48 0.76
N VAL A 131 4.96 -18.81 0.97
CA VAL A 131 5.03 -17.34 0.93
C VAL A 131 4.74 -16.79 -0.46
N THR A 132 5.16 -17.50 -1.52
CA THR A 132 4.86 -17.13 -2.91
C THR A 132 3.35 -17.22 -3.18
N GLY A 133 2.70 -18.30 -2.76
CA GLY A 133 1.24 -18.45 -2.87
C GLY A 133 0.47 -17.35 -2.15
N CYS A 134 0.83 -17.07 -0.89
CA CYS A 134 0.24 -15.97 -0.13
C CYS A 134 0.50 -14.60 -0.79
N GLY A 135 1.70 -14.38 -1.33
CA GLY A 135 2.07 -13.16 -2.07
C GLY A 135 1.23 -12.96 -3.33
N CYS A 136 0.99 -14.01 -4.11
CA CYS A 136 0.10 -13.98 -5.27
C CYS A 136 -1.34 -13.60 -4.88
N LEU A 137 -1.87 -14.20 -3.80
CA LEU A 137 -3.21 -13.91 -3.31
C LEU A 137 -3.34 -12.46 -2.80
N LEU A 138 -2.34 -11.96 -2.07
CA LEU A 138 -2.28 -10.57 -1.62
C LEU A 138 -2.25 -9.58 -2.78
N ASN A 139 -1.47 -9.86 -3.83
CA ASN A 139 -1.45 -9.03 -5.03
C ASN A 139 -2.81 -9.07 -5.74
N TYR A 140 -3.39 -10.25 -5.97
CA TYR A 140 -4.71 -10.35 -6.61
C TYR A 140 -5.80 -9.57 -5.85
N THR A 141 -5.90 -9.75 -4.53
CA THR A 141 -6.88 -9.05 -3.69
C THR A 141 -6.62 -7.54 -3.67
N MET A 142 -5.37 -7.09 -3.70
CA MET A 142 -5.04 -5.67 -3.82
C MET A 142 -5.49 -5.06 -5.16
N PHE A 143 -5.26 -5.76 -6.28
CA PHE A 143 -5.74 -5.32 -7.59
C PHE A 143 -7.27 -5.26 -7.60
N LEU A 144 -7.94 -6.30 -7.10
CA LEU A 144 -9.40 -6.35 -7.00
C LEU A 144 -9.98 -5.24 -6.12
N CYS A 145 -9.36 -4.94 -4.98
CA CYS A 145 -9.78 -3.85 -4.10
C CYS A 145 -9.68 -2.49 -4.80
N THR A 146 -8.60 -2.30 -5.57
CA THR A 146 -8.33 -1.03 -6.26
C THR A 146 -9.27 -0.79 -7.43
N THR A 147 -9.61 -1.83 -8.20
CA THR A 147 -10.56 -1.71 -9.31
C THR A 147 -12.00 -1.54 -8.84
N THR A 148 -12.36 -2.11 -7.69
CA THR A 148 -13.74 -2.04 -7.15
C THR A 148 -14.02 -0.78 -6.33
N ASN A 149 -13.08 -0.34 -5.47
CA ASN A 149 -13.34 0.71 -4.50
C ASN A 149 -12.65 2.05 -4.81
N SER A 150 -11.35 2.03 -5.11
CA SER A 150 -10.48 3.12 -5.61
C SER A 150 -9.06 2.91 -5.10
N ALA A 151 -8.09 3.55 -5.75
CA ALA A 151 -6.70 3.65 -5.28
C ALA A 151 -6.61 4.14 -3.84
N LEU A 152 -7.36 5.21 -3.53
CA LEU A 152 -7.34 5.81 -2.20
C LEU A 152 -7.82 4.83 -1.12
N THR A 153 -8.92 4.13 -1.36
CA THR A 153 -9.41 3.10 -0.43
C THR A 153 -8.40 1.98 -0.23
N THR A 154 -7.76 1.48 -1.30
CA THR A 154 -6.71 0.46 -1.19
C THR A 154 -5.55 0.93 -0.31
N THR A 155 -5.12 2.18 -0.45
CA THR A 155 -4.02 2.72 0.38
C THR A 155 -4.42 2.84 1.84
N CYS A 156 -5.64 3.28 2.15
CA CYS A 156 -6.15 3.34 3.52
C CYS A 156 -6.29 1.95 4.15
N VAL A 157 -6.82 0.97 3.42
CA VAL A 157 -6.85 -0.45 3.85
C VAL A 157 -5.43 -0.97 4.06
N GLY A 158 -4.48 -0.56 3.22
CA GLY A 158 -3.06 -0.86 3.38
C GLY A 158 -2.47 -0.36 4.69
N VAL A 159 -2.84 0.84 5.14
CA VAL A 159 -2.43 1.39 6.45
C VAL A 159 -3.01 0.56 7.60
N ILE A 160 -4.29 0.21 7.54
CA ILE A 160 -4.96 -0.64 8.54
C ILE A 160 -4.27 -2.01 8.60
N LYS A 161 -4.08 -2.67 7.44
CA LYS A 161 -3.38 -3.95 7.32
C LYS A 161 -1.97 -3.87 7.90
N SER A 162 -1.22 -2.83 7.57
CA SER A 162 0.13 -2.64 8.09
C SER A 162 0.14 -2.51 9.62
N GLY A 163 -0.83 -1.81 10.21
CA GLY A 163 -0.94 -1.71 11.67
C GLY A 163 -1.15 -3.06 12.34
N PHE A 164 -2.09 -3.86 11.82
CA PHE A 164 -2.32 -5.21 12.32
C PHE A 164 -1.09 -6.11 12.17
N THR A 165 -0.45 -6.11 11.00
CA THR A 165 0.75 -6.91 10.77
C THR A 165 1.89 -6.51 11.72
N THR A 166 2.06 -5.21 12.00
CA THR A 166 3.05 -4.73 12.96
C THR A 166 2.76 -5.22 14.37
N VAL A 167 1.50 -5.12 14.84
CA VAL A 167 1.10 -5.60 16.18
C VAL A 167 1.34 -7.11 16.31
N ILE A 168 0.86 -7.89 15.34
CA ILE A 168 1.04 -9.35 15.32
C ILE A 168 2.53 -9.72 15.27
N GLY A 169 3.31 -9.03 14.45
CA GLY A 169 4.75 -9.27 14.32
C GLY A 169 5.51 -9.03 15.62
N MET A 170 5.15 -7.98 16.38
CA MET A 170 5.77 -7.73 17.69
C MET A 170 5.44 -8.83 18.71
N PHE A 171 4.20 -9.32 18.74
CA PHE A 171 3.81 -10.41 19.65
C PHE A 171 4.42 -11.76 19.30
N LEU A 172 4.54 -12.09 18.00
CA LEU A 172 5.05 -13.39 17.54
C LEU A 172 6.58 -13.47 17.49
N LEU A 173 7.25 -12.39 17.08
CA LEU A 173 8.70 -12.39 16.83
C LEU A 173 9.52 -11.77 17.96
N GLY A 174 8.87 -11.12 18.94
CA GLY A 174 9.51 -10.58 20.15
C GLY A 174 10.60 -9.53 19.93
N GLY A 175 10.74 -9.00 18.70
CA GLY A 175 12.00 -8.40 18.23
C GLY A 175 12.11 -6.87 18.17
N VAL A 176 11.15 -6.09 18.69
CA VAL A 176 11.26 -4.63 18.67
C VAL A 176 10.82 -4.05 20.01
N GLU A 177 11.72 -3.33 20.69
CA GLU A 177 11.36 -2.47 21.80
C GLU A 177 10.42 -1.37 21.29
N PRO A 178 9.14 -1.39 21.67
CA PRO A 178 8.17 -0.51 21.07
C PRO A 178 8.38 0.90 21.63
N THR A 179 8.95 1.79 20.82
CA THR A 179 9.09 3.20 21.20
C THR A 179 7.69 3.83 21.32
N VAL A 180 7.50 4.67 22.34
CA VAL A 180 6.22 5.36 22.58
C VAL A 180 5.73 6.09 21.33
N TYR A 181 6.63 6.81 20.63
CA TYR A 181 6.33 7.51 19.38
C TYR A 181 5.77 6.61 18.28
N PHE A 182 6.31 5.39 18.16
CA PHE A 182 5.89 4.42 17.16
C PHE A 182 4.49 3.88 17.46
N ILE A 183 4.21 3.52 18.72
CA ILE A 183 2.88 3.04 19.15
C ILE A 183 1.84 4.14 18.96
N THR A 184 2.10 5.36 19.46
CA THR A 184 1.14 6.47 19.35
C THR A 184 0.86 6.82 17.90
N GLY A 185 1.89 6.87 17.05
CA GLY A 185 1.71 7.11 15.62
C GLY A 185 0.94 5.98 14.93
N GLN A 186 1.10 4.73 15.36
CA GLN A 186 0.35 3.59 14.83
C GLN A 186 -1.14 3.63 15.19
N ILE A 187 -1.48 4.05 16.41
CA ILE A 187 -2.87 4.22 16.85
C ILE A 187 -3.55 5.33 16.04
N ILE A 188 -2.89 6.48 15.88
CA ILE A 188 -3.43 7.61 15.09
C ILE A 188 -3.67 7.18 13.63
N ASN A 189 -2.72 6.45 13.04
CA ASN A 189 -2.86 5.89 11.69
C ASN A 189 -4.07 4.95 11.57
N PHE A 190 -4.27 4.09 12.56
CA PHE A 190 -5.41 3.16 12.60
C PHE A 190 -6.74 3.92 12.69
N SER A 191 -6.85 4.88 13.61
CA SER A 191 -8.03 5.73 13.76
C SER A 191 -8.35 6.51 12.49
N GLY A 192 -7.34 7.09 11.82
CA GLY A 192 -7.52 7.79 10.54
C GLY A 192 -7.99 6.87 9.41
N GLY A 193 -7.47 5.64 9.33
CA GLY A 193 -7.92 4.63 8.37
C GLY A 193 -9.37 4.17 8.61
N MET A 194 -9.76 4.00 9.88
CA MET A 194 -11.14 3.68 10.25
C MET A 194 -12.10 4.84 9.92
N LEU A 195 -11.71 6.07 10.24
CA LEU A 195 -12.49 7.27 9.93
C LEU A 195 -12.70 7.41 8.42
N TYR A 196 -11.66 7.16 7.61
CA TYR A 196 -11.78 7.13 6.14
C TYR A 196 -12.78 6.08 5.67
N SER A 197 -12.70 4.86 6.22
CA SER A 197 -13.57 3.76 5.84
C SER A 197 -15.04 4.08 6.15
N TYR A 198 -15.29 4.68 7.33
CA TYR A 198 -16.61 5.18 7.72
C TYR A 198 -17.09 6.33 6.82
N ALA A 199 -16.23 7.29 6.49
CA ALA A 199 -16.51 8.39 5.56
C ALA A 199 -17.03 7.85 4.22
N LYS A 200 -16.27 6.90 3.67
CA LYS A 200 -16.54 6.32 2.37
C LYS A 200 -17.82 5.47 2.40
N TYR A 201 -18.04 4.73 3.47
CA TYR A 201 -19.28 3.99 3.68
C TYR A 201 -20.51 4.91 3.70
N ARG A 202 -20.44 6.01 4.47
CA ARG A 202 -21.50 7.03 4.52
C ARG A 202 -21.76 7.66 3.15
N GLU A 203 -20.71 8.00 2.39
CA GLU A 203 -20.86 8.53 1.02
C GLU A 203 -21.62 7.56 0.11
N ASN A 204 -21.25 6.27 0.13
CA ASN A 204 -21.90 5.26 -0.70
C ASN A 204 -23.39 5.09 -0.33
N ILE A 205 -23.74 5.11 0.96
CA ILE A 205 -25.14 5.06 1.41
C ILE A 205 -25.92 6.28 0.95
N VAL A 206 -25.36 7.50 1.12
CA VAL A 206 -26.04 8.74 0.69
C VAL A 206 -26.28 8.74 -0.82
N LEU A 207 -25.36 8.18 -1.62
CA LEU A 207 -25.55 8.02 -3.05
C LEU A 207 -26.66 7.01 -3.41
N LEU A 208 -26.86 5.96 -2.61
CA LEU A 208 -27.97 5.01 -2.79
C LEU A 208 -29.34 5.61 -2.43
N TYR A 209 -29.38 6.54 -1.47
CA TYR A 209 -30.62 7.15 -0.98
C TYR A 209 -30.99 8.46 -1.67
N LYS A 210 -30.12 9.02 -2.52
CA LYS A 210 -30.46 10.17 -3.35
C LYS A 210 -31.41 9.66 -4.47
N PRO A 211 -32.69 10.06 -4.50
CA PRO A 211 -33.53 9.71 -5.64
C PRO A 211 -32.86 10.22 -6.91
N GLN A 212 -32.88 9.42 -7.98
CA GLN A 212 -32.48 9.88 -9.31
C GLN A 212 -33.44 11.01 -9.73
N THR A 213 -33.15 12.24 -9.34
CA THR A 213 -33.80 13.42 -9.91
C THR A 213 -33.21 13.63 -11.31
N ASN A 214 -33.93 13.08 -12.30
CA ASN A 214 -34.06 13.42 -13.71
C ASN A 214 -32.89 14.09 -14.47
N GLY A 215 -32.48 13.45 -15.57
CA GLY A 215 -32.56 14.06 -16.91
C GLY A 215 -33.35 13.08 -17.78
N ALA A 216 -34.50 13.36 -18.41
CA ALA A 216 -34.93 14.56 -19.14
C ALA A 216 -33.84 15.06 -20.09
#